data_AF-A0AAE8M4C5-F1
#
_entry.id   AF-A0AAE8M4C5-F1
#
_cell.length_a   1.000
_cell.length_b   1.000
_cell.length_c   1.000
_cell.angle_alpha   90.00
_cell.angle_beta   90.00
_cell.angle_gamma   90.00
#
_symmetry.space_group_name_H-M   'P 1'
#
loop_
_entity.id
_entity.type
_entity.pdbx_description
1 polymer ?
#
loop_
_entity_poly.entity_id
_entity_poly.type
_entity_poly.pdbx_seq_one_letter_code
_entity_poly.pdbx_strand_id
1 'polypeptide(L)'
;MDANTTNPILSLSTELILEIFDYLSPSSYLDLALSCSALHRRCRPVLDAHRAADFKYRVTSDLHPETIIDLLKDTPSAKLERWHVRELEFWGTRHDWQDWRSFDPEPKTTYGYVGGSVTRGRFEEEEINAYVLKAHRLWESGYDDSERARSDLELGEDAFLKLLLIASCPRLHTLRYVQRDWDAHRSLQCITKATKWSRLIDYWPPGFQSLRHIQVGISTGSSIYGGEENHPNGAEFAALLHIPNIETIYYNGLFTDRYEEDEEEDFDFDDKYDFPDKTSSVKRLFLDGVAGLSPEFLASISGASKSLESVVIRAEDTNSQYVDDMDRFVQDFARNYPHLKQLVMYNPGGFHGYRCAVYRPEELNNFESIKRITIAARDIELDGYYQSSKGREPTAEDLGEFVLEAFPSTVEAICIWGESDVHVDSPDPARPSDILDSAIAHLIESGAYENLKVIYLEDVERSHRQKDRDIALGKPFDAGRKELAFQKSIAAGRKAGVYACTLMNRDDGGYWRNFPARPDRFDLKTGPFGERPADWRFSVLTGEWGPDCEGCGECKKCLVVYPPELWKSAARS
;
A
#
# COMPACT_ATOMS: atom_id res chain seq x y z
N MET A 1 8.11 48.27 51.53
CA MET A 1 8.43 46.86 51.84
C MET A 1 7.13 46.15 52.11
N ASP A 2 7.07 44.88 51.71
CA ASP A 2 6.06 43.86 52.02
C ASP A 2 4.82 43.73 51.11
N ALA A 3 4.99 42.90 50.06
CA ALA A 3 4.05 41.84 49.68
C ALA A 3 4.79 40.85 48.75
N ASN A 4 5.54 39.92 49.34
CA ASN A 4 6.01 38.71 48.66
C ASN A 4 4.78 37.88 48.30
N THR A 5 4.17 38.11 47.13
CA THR A 5 3.23 37.15 46.53
C THR A 5 4.04 35.98 46.01
N THR A 6 4.42 35.07 46.91
CA THR A 6 4.92 33.75 46.56
C THR A 6 3.84 33.05 45.75
N ASN A 7 4.13 32.72 44.48
CA ASN A 7 3.22 31.97 43.63
C ASN A 7 2.77 30.69 44.39
N PRO A 8 1.47 30.49 44.65
CA PRO A 8 0.97 29.44 45.54
C PRO A 8 1.35 28.02 45.08
N ILE A 9 1.59 27.81 43.77
CA ILE A 9 2.11 26.55 43.24
C ILE A 9 3.56 26.29 43.70
N LEU A 10 4.39 27.34 43.80
CA LEU A 10 5.79 27.19 44.20
C LEU A 10 5.97 26.91 45.70
N SER A 11 4.95 27.23 46.51
CA SER A 11 4.89 26.84 47.93
C SER A 11 4.50 25.38 48.16
N LEU A 12 4.03 24.67 47.14
CA LEU A 12 3.76 23.23 47.24
C LEU A 12 5.06 22.43 47.31
N SER A 13 5.00 21.24 47.92
CA SER A 13 6.10 20.27 47.90
C SER A 13 6.28 19.72 46.48
N THR A 14 7.44 19.11 46.21
CA THR A 14 7.68 18.48 44.90
C THR A 14 6.67 17.38 44.63
N GLU A 15 6.30 16.61 45.65
CA GLU A 15 5.34 15.50 45.57
C GLU A 15 3.95 16.01 45.17
N LEU A 16 3.45 17.06 45.82
CA LEU A 16 2.16 17.66 45.48
C LEU A 16 2.17 18.28 44.08
N ILE A 17 3.29 18.86 43.66
CA ILE A 17 3.44 19.37 42.29
C ILE A 17 3.35 18.20 41.32
N LEU A 18 4.03 17.08 41.56
CA LEU A 18 3.98 15.90 40.70
C LEU A 18 2.60 15.24 40.68
N GLU A 19 1.88 15.23 41.80
CA GLU A 19 0.50 14.72 41.88
C GLU A 19 -0.46 15.56 41.03
N ILE A 20 -0.24 16.88 40.90
CA ILE A 20 -1.02 17.71 39.97
C ILE A 20 -0.86 17.22 38.53
N PHE A 21 0.32 16.73 38.13
CA PHE A 21 0.52 16.22 36.77
C PHE A 21 -0.37 15.01 36.48
N ASP A 22 -0.70 14.17 37.46
CA ASP A 22 -1.57 13.01 37.26
C ASP A 22 -3.01 13.38 36.83
N TYR A 23 -3.41 14.63 37.07
CA TYR A 23 -4.69 15.20 36.64
C TYR A 23 -4.62 16.00 35.34
N LEU A 24 -3.41 16.25 34.82
CA LEU A 24 -3.21 17.00 33.58
C LEU A 24 -3.09 16.06 32.38
N SER A 25 -3.35 16.58 31.19
CA SER A 25 -3.01 15.88 29.96
C SER A 25 -1.49 15.86 29.79
N PRO A 26 -0.88 14.72 29.36
CA PRO A 26 0.55 14.66 29.07
C PRO A 26 1.05 15.72 28.09
N SER A 27 0.17 16.28 27.23
CA SER A 27 0.54 17.38 26.33
C SER A 27 0.90 18.68 27.07
N SER A 28 0.35 18.92 28.26
CA SER A 28 0.52 20.16 29.04
C SER A 28 1.74 20.15 29.95
N TYR A 29 2.41 19.00 30.07
CA TYR A 29 3.46 18.79 31.07
C TYR A 29 4.69 19.68 30.80
N LEU A 30 5.08 19.82 29.54
CA LEU A 30 6.21 20.65 29.14
C LEU A 30 5.91 22.14 29.38
N ASP A 31 4.74 22.61 28.97
CA ASP A 31 4.34 24.01 29.12
C ASP A 31 4.31 24.42 30.60
N LEU A 32 3.76 23.55 31.46
CA LEU A 32 3.76 23.77 32.89
C LEU A 32 5.18 23.79 33.46
N ALA A 33 6.04 22.84 33.05
CA ALA A 33 7.42 22.80 33.50
C ALA A 33 8.22 24.04 33.06
N LEU A 34 7.95 24.59 31.88
CA LEU A 34 8.64 25.76 31.32
C LEU A 34 8.11 27.10 31.84
N SER A 35 6.99 27.12 32.55
CA SER A 35 6.40 28.35 33.10
C SER A 35 7.34 29.10 34.07
N CYS A 36 8.22 28.41 34.79
CA CYS A 36 9.32 29.03 35.54
C CYS A 36 10.48 28.06 35.83
N SER A 37 11.67 28.60 36.11
CA SER A 37 12.88 27.81 36.35
C SER A 37 12.80 26.88 37.58
N ALA A 38 12.03 27.26 38.59
CA ALA A 38 11.81 26.45 39.79
C ALA A 38 10.97 25.20 39.48
N LEU A 39 9.86 25.37 38.74
CA LEU A 39 9.04 24.24 38.27
C LEU A 39 9.81 23.36 37.30
N HIS A 40 10.55 23.94 36.35
CA HIS A 40 11.39 23.17 35.43
C HIS A 40 12.35 22.23 36.18
N ARG A 41 13.02 22.73 37.23
CA ARG A 41 13.95 21.92 38.04
C ARG A 41 13.23 20.82 38.81
N ARG A 42 12.05 21.09 39.37
CA ARG A 42 11.25 20.12 40.13
C ARG A 42 10.56 19.08 39.24
N CYS A 43 10.18 19.44 38.02
CA CYS A 43 9.49 18.57 37.06
C CYS A 43 10.45 17.77 36.18
N ARG A 44 11.77 17.94 36.36
CA ARG A 44 12.79 17.20 35.60
C ARG A 44 12.56 15.68 35.56
N PRO A 45 12.17 15.00 36.65
CA PRO A 45 11.86 13.56 36.61
C PRO A 45 10.74 13.21 35.62
N VAL A 46 9.69 14.03 35.54
CA VAL A 46 8.58 13.83 34.60
C VAL A 46 9.02 14.06 33.16
N LEU A 47 9.85 15.09 32.93
CA LEU A 47 10.41 15.34 31.59
C LEU A 47 11.35 14.21 31.15
N ASP A 48 12.14 13.64 32.06
CA ASP A 48 12.99 12.49 31.77
C ASP A 48 12.12 11.22 31.51
N ALA A 49 11.01 11.06 32.22
CA ALA A 49 10.02 10.02 31.93
C ALA A 49 9.37 10.19 30.54
N HIS A 50 9.05 11.42 30.11
CA HIS A 50 8.60 11.68 28.75
C HIS A 50 9.63 11.25 27.71
N ARG A 51 10.90 11.59 27.90
CA ARG A 51 11.97 11.23 26.96
C ARG A 51 12.15 9.72 26.89
N ALA A 52 12.12 9.04 28.03
CA ALA A 52 12.20 7.59 28.10
C ALA A 52 11.01 6.92 27.40
N ALA A 53 9.80 7.45 27.61
CA ALA A 53 8.59 6.93 26.98
C ALA A 53 8.56 7.20 25.46
N ASP A 54 8.99 8.37 24.98
CA ASP A 54 9.15 8.65 23.55
C ASP A 54 10.15 7.67 22.92
N PHE A 55 11.31 7.49 23.54
CA PHE A 55 12.33 6.58 23.04
C PHE A 55 11.83 5.12 22.97
N LYS A 56 11.07 4.68 23.97
CA LYS A 56 10.64 3.28 24.09
C LYS A 56 9.36 2.95 23.31
N TYR A 57 8.35 3.84 23.33
CA TYR A 57 6.99 3.52 22.88
C TYR A 57 6.56 4.24 21.61
N ARG A 58 7.37 5.17 21.07
CA ARG A 58 7.05 5.89 19.82
C ARG A 58 6.66 4.94 18.69
N VAL A 59 7.39 3.83 18.56
CA VAL A 59 7.02 2.69 17.73
C VAL A 59 6.77 1.52 18.67
N THR A 60 5.57 0.98 18.63
CA THR A 60 5.14 -0.11 19.53
C THR A 60 4.60 -1.27 18.70
N SER A 61 4.80 -2.50 19.16
CA SER A 61 4.20 -3.68 18.55
C SER A 61 3.65 -4.65 19.59
N ASP A 62 2.83 -5.59 19.11
CA ASP A 62 2.29 -6.70 19.90
C ASP A 62 3.19 -7.95 19.87
N LEU A 63 4.47 -7.80 19.48
CA LEU A 63 5.45 -8.88 19.51
C LEU A 63 5.45 -9.56 20.87
N HIS A 64 5.42 -8.80 21.97
CA HIS A 64 5.17 -9.34 23.30
C HIS A 64 3.72 -9.05 23.72
N PRO A 65 2.93 -10.06 24.16
CA PRO A 65 1.50 -9.89 24.47
C PRO A 65 1.24 -8.85 25.57
N GLU A 66 2.05 -8.87 26.63
CA GLU A 66 1.88 -7.96 27.77
C GLU A 66 2.10 -6.47 27.41
N THR A 67 2.72 -6.15 26.25
CA THR A 67 2.90 -4.75 25.84
C THR A 67 1.55 -4.04 25.68
N ILE A 68 0.55 -4.70 25.09
CA ILE A 68 -0.79 -4.14 24.93
C ILE A 68 -1.44 -3.94 26.31
N ILE A 69 -1.30 -4.94 27.19
CA ILE A 69 -1.88 -4.90 28.54
C ILE A 69 -1.28 -3.77 29.37
N ASP A 70 0.05 -3.66 29.39
CA ASP A 70 0.77 -2.63 30.10
C ASP A 70 0.35 -1.24 29.63
N LEU A 71 0.26 -1.06 28.31
CA LEU A 71 -0.23 0.17 27.72
C LEU A 71 -1.71 0.41 27.93
N LEU A 72 -2.54 -0.58 28.25
CA LEU A 72 -3.97 -0.36 28.52
C LEU A 72 -4.28 -0.06 30.00
N LYS A 73 -3.31 -0.17 30.91
CA LYS A 73 -3.52 0.16 32.33
C LYS A 73 -3.96 1.61 32.54
N ASP A 74 -4.78 1.86 33.56
CA ASP A 74 -5.25 3.20 33.93
C ASP A 74 -4.32 3.92 34.92
N THR A 75 -3.02 3.62 34.88
CA THR A 75 -2.00 4.30 35.70
C THR A 75 -1.49 5.57 35.02
N PRO A 76 -0.97 6.56 35.78
CA PRO A 76 -0.35 7.76 35.20
C PRO A 76 0.79 7.44 34.22
N SER A 77 1.63 6.45 34.54
CA SER A 77 2.72 5.99 33.66
C SER A 77 2.18 5.45 32.34
N ALA A 78 1.19 4.56 32.36
CA ALA A 78 0.64 3.99 31.13
C ALA A 78 -0.07 5.05 30.27
N LYS A 79 -0.73 6.05 30.89
CA LYS A 79 -1.30 7.21 30.17
C LYS A 79 -0.21 8.03 29.47
N LEU A 80 0.91 8.27 30.15
CA LEU A 80 2.08 8.94 29.58
C LEU A 80 2.67 8.13 28.42
N GLU A 81 2.85 6.83 28.60
CA GLU A 81 3.40 5.93 27.58
C GLU A 81 2.52 5.88 26.33
N ARG A 82 1.19 5.71 26.48
CA ARG A 82 0.22 5.77 25.37
C ARG A 82 0.26 7.10 24.61
N TRP A 83 0.49 8.22 25.30
CA TRP A 83 0.59 9.52 24.63
C TRP A 83 1.78 9.57 23.66
N HIS A 84 2.84 8.81 23.91
CA HIS A 84 4.03 8.78 23.03
C HIS A 84 3.89 7.83 21.85
N VAL A 85 2.95 6.89 21.87
CA VAL A 85 2.73 5.95 20.76
C VAL A 85 2.35 6.72 19.48
N ARG A 86 3.18 6.57 18.44
CA ARG A 86 2.97 7.15 17.10
C ARG A 86 2.68 6.12 16.05
N GLU A 87 3.26 4.94 16.20
CA GLU A 87 3.16 3.86 15.23
C GLU A 87 2.88 2.54 15.98
N LEU A 88 1.88 1.80 15.50
CA LEU A 88 1.55 0.47 15.98
C LEU A 88 1.81 -0.56 14.87
N GLU A 89 2.51 -1.63 15.19
CA GLU A 89 2.74 -2.79 14.32
C GLU A 89 2.12 -4.03 14.96
N PHE A 90 1.08 -4.57 14.34
CA PHE A 90 0.45 -5.81 14.77
C PHE A 90 0.96 -6.97 13.93
N TRP A 91 1.61 -7.89 14.61
CA TRP A 91 2.28 -9.04 14.04
C TRP A 91 1.35 -10.22 13.88
N GLY A 92 0.28 -10.34 14.65
CA GLY A 92 -0.78 -11.31 14.36
C GLY A 92 -1.83 -11.39 15.45
N THR A 93 -2.91 -12.14 15.23
CA THR A 93 -4.02 -12.32 16.17
C THR A 93 -3.72 -13.44 17.17
N ARG A 94 -3.99 -13.20 18.46
CA ARG A 94 -4.03 -14.27 19.45
C ARG A 94 -5.48 -14.70 19.61
N HIS A 95 -5.79 -15.97 19.34
CA HIS A 95 -7.14 -16.50 19.34
C HIS A 95 -7.54 -17.11 20.68
N ASP A 96 -6.56 -17.65 21.41
CA ASP A 96 -6.80 -18.23 22.72
C ASP A 96 -5.58 -18.12 23.66
N TRP A 97 -5.73 -18.59 24.89
CA TRP A 97 -4.66 -18.56 25.90
C TRP A 97 -3.35 -19.26 25.51
N GLN A 98 -3.35 -20.21 24.57
CA GLN A 98 -2.13 -20.85 24.07
C GLN A 98 -1.28 -19.92 23.23
N ASP A 99 -1.92 -18.92 22.60
CA ASP A 99 -1.32 -17.90 21.75
C ASP A 99 -0.68 -16.74 22.54
N TRP A 100 -0.84 -16.71 23.87
CA TRP A 100 -0.26 -15.68 24.77
C TRP A 100 1.25 -15.84 24.94
N ARG A 101 1.97 -15.84 23.83
CA ARG A 101 3.41 -15.96 23.70
C ARG A 101 3.93 -14.80 22.84
N SER A 102 5.23 -14.58 22.92
CA SER A 102 5.85 -13.60 22.03
C SER A 102 5.86 -14.12 20.60
N PHE A 103 5.51 -13.28 19.64
CA PHE A 103 5.72 -13.58 18.22
C PHE A 103 7.22 -13.65 17.93
N ASP A 104 7.61 -14.67 17.16
CA ASP A 104 8.92 -14.75 16.55
C ASP A 104 8.85 -13.97 15.23
N PRO A 105 9.54 -12.82 15.11
CA PRO A 105 9.55 -12.06 13.87
C PRO A 105 10.49 -12.68 12.82
N GLU A 106 11.31 -13.67 13.19
CA GLU A 106 12.06 -14.45 12.22
C GLU A 106 11.14 -15.47 11.54
N PRO A 107 11.13 -15.51 10.21
CA PRO A 107 10.27 -16.43 9.51
C PRO A 107 10.73 -17.88 9.68
N LYS A 108 9.89 -18.66 10.34
CA LYS A 108 9.99 -20.13 10.43
C LYS A 108 8.77 -20.75 9.76
N THR A 109 8.86 -22.04 9.45
CA THR A 109 7.87 -22.76 8.65
C THR A 109 6.51 -22.97 9.29
N THR A 110 6.32 -22.50 10.52
CA THR A 110 5.09 -22.62 11.30
C THR A 110 4.75 -21.27 11.90
N TYR A 111 3.50 -21.09 12.32
CA TYR A 111 3.03 -19.94 13.09
C TYR A 111 3.99 -19.68 14.27
N GLY A 112 4.96 -18.78 14.03
CA GLY A 112 6.19 -18.69 14.79
C GLY A 112 5.97 -17.90 16.06
N TYR A 113 5.67 -18.58 17.15
CA TYR A 113 5.87 -18.03 18.48
C TYR A 113 7.29 -18.37 18.95
N VAL A 114 7.87 -17.49 19.77
CA VAL A 114 9.08 -17.82 20.50
C VAL A 114 8.80 -19.03 21.40
N GLY A 115 9.68 -20.04 21.37
CA GLY A 115 9.57 -21.21 22.24
C GLY A 115 9.55 -20.79 23.72
N GLY A 116 8.57 -21.28 24.48
CA GLY A 116 8.39 -20.90 25.88
C GLY A 116 6.99 -21.21 26.41
N SER A 117 6.78 -20.95 27.70
CA SER A 117 5.45 -21.02 28.32
C SER A 117 4.59 -19.84 27.91
N VAL A 118 3.27 -20.03 27.97
CA VAL A 118 2.32 -18.92 27.91
C VAL A 118 2.63 -17.90 29.01
N THR A 119 2.54 -16.63 28.67
CA THR A 119 2.78 -15.51 29.59
C THR A 119 1.61 -15.32 30.56
N ARG A 120 0.41 -15.73 30.14
CA ARG A 120 -0.85 -15.58 30.87
C ARG A 120 -1.79 -16.74 30.51
N GLY A 121 -2.68 -17.10 31.44
CA GLY A 121 -3.66 -18.18 31.25
C GLY A 121 -5.12 -17.80 31.48
N ARG A 122 -5.38 -16.56 31.94
CA ARG A 122 -6.72 -15.95 32.05
C ARG A 122 -6.60 -14.44 32.32
N PHE A 123 -7.67 -13.69 32.08
CA PHE A 123 -7.91 -12.39 32.72
C PHE A 123 -8.73 -12.59 33.98
N GLU A 124 -8.47 -11.76 35.00
CA GLU A 124 -9.38 -11.67 36.14
C GLU A 124 -10.64 -10.87 35.76
N GLU A 125 -11.75 -11.13 36.43
CA GLU A 125 -13.06 -10.51 36.10
C GLU A 125 -12.98 -8.98 36.17
N GLU A 126 -12.24 -8.44 37.14
CA GLU A 126 -12.01 -7.02 37.28
C GLU A 126 -11.24 -6.41 36.10
N GLU A 127 -10.31 -7.15 35.49
CA GLU A 127 -9.58 -6.69 34.29
C GLU A 127 -10.53 -6.61 33.09
N ILE A 128 -11.35 -7.66 32.87
CA ILE A 128 -12.34 -7.69 31.79
C ILE A 128 -13.32 -6.52 31.95
N ASN A 129 -13.86 -6.34 33.17
CA ASN A 129 -14.74 -5.23 33.49
C ASN A 129 -14.10 -3.87 33.21
N ALA A 130 -12.80 -3.71 33.51
CA ALA A 130 -12.07 -2.48 33.23
C ALA A 130 -11.93 -2.20 31.72
N TYR A 131 -11.67 -3.22 30.90
CA TYR A 131 -11.57 -3.07 29.44
C TYR A 131 -12.92 -2.74 28.79
N VAL A 132 -14.00 -3.42 29.20
CA VAL A 132 -15.35 -3.12 28.72
C VAL A 132 -15.79 -1.71 29.13
N LEU A 133 -15.53 -1.32 30.39
CA LEU A 133 -15.80 0.04 30.84
C LEU A 133 -14.99 1.10 30.07
N LYS A 134 -13.76 0.78 29.67
CA LYS A 134 -12.95 1.65 28.83
C LYS A 134 -13.57 1.83 27.45
N ALA A 135 -14.12 0.79 26.83
CA ALA A 135 -14.86 0.89 25.56
C ALA A 135 -16.06 1.84 25.71
N HIS A 136 -16.86 1.69 26.77
CA HIS A 136 -17.95 2.61 27.07
C HIS A 136 -17.49 4.05 27.27
N ARG A 137 -16.30 4.31 27.83
CA ARG A 137 -15.78 5.68 27.92
C ARG A 137 -15.33 6.25 26.57
N LEU A 138 -14.92 5.39 25.64
CA LEU A 138 -14.44 5.79 24.32
C LEU A 138 -15.57 5.99 23.32
N TRP A 139 -16.68 5.25 23.42
CA TRP A 139 -17.81 5.30 22.49
C TRP A 139 -19.16 5.59 23.16
N GLU A 140 -19.17 5.93 24.44
CA GLU A 140 -20.36 6.26 25.22
C GLU A 140 -21.49 5.23 25.04
N SER A 141 -22.69 5.67 24.65
CA SER A 141 -23.86 4.83 24.38
C SER A 141 -23.84 4.17 22.99
N GLY A 142 -22.85 4.45 22.15
CA GLY A 142 -22.73 3.85 20.81
C GLY A 142 -22.13 2.44 20.80
N TYR A 143 -21.54 2.01 21.92
CA TYR A 143 -20.95 0.68 22.06
C TYR A 143 -21.97 -0.35 22.55
N ASP A 144 -22.24 -1.37 21.74
CA ASP A 144 -23.27 -2.40 21.97
C ASP A 144 -22.75 -3.85 21.89
N ASP A 145 -21.43 -4.06 22.04
CA ASP A 145 -20.80 -5.38 21.84
C ASP A 145 -20.10 -5.90 23.11
N SER A 146 -20.66 -5.54 24.28
CA SER A 146 -20.07 -5.83 25.60
C SER A 146 -19.98 -7.33 25.90
N GLU A 147 -21.05 -8.08 25.64
CA GLU A 147 -21.09 -9.52 25.93
C GLU A 147 -20.11 -10.31 25.05
N ARG A 148 -20.02 -9.94 23.77
CA ARG A 148 -19.04 -10.54 22.87
C ARG A 148 -17.62 -10.19 23.28
N ALA A 149 -17.34 -8.92 23.59
CA ALA A 149 -16.01 -8.53 24.06
C ALA A 149 -15.61 -9.25 25.35
N ARG A 150 -16.55 -9.45 26.29
CA ARG A 150 -16.31 -10.29 27.48
C ARG A 150 -15.94 -11.72 27.09
N SER A 151 -16.77 -12.36 26.25
CA SER A 151 -16.54 -13.74 25.80
C SER A 151 -15.20 -13.89 25.09
N ASP A 152 -14.85 -12.97 24.19
CA ASP A 152 -13.58 -12.97 23.45
C ASP A 152 -12.39 -12.84 24.43
N LEU A 153 -12.48 -11.94 25.41
CA LEU A 153 -11.45 -11.79 26.45
C LEU A 153 -11.33 -13.03 27.35
N GLU A 154 -12.43 -13.68 27.72
CA GLU A 154 -12.43 -14.92 28.51
C GLU A 154 -11.76 -16.08 27.77
N LEU A 155 -11.93 -16.15 26.44
CA LEU A 155 -11.27 -17.12 25.58
C LEU A 155 -9.78 -16.84 25.37
N GLY A 156 -9.35 -15.60 25.63
CA GLY A 156 -7.97 -15.15 25.44
C GLY A 156 -7.73 -14.47 24.09
N GLU A 157 -8.77 -13.99 23.42
CA GLU A 157 -8.63 -13.27 22.16
C GLU A 157 -8.15 -11.82 22.40
N ASP A 158 -7.16 -11.36 21.61
CA ASP A 158 -6.54 -10.04 21.79
C ASP A 158 -7.05 -8.93 20.83
N ALA A 159 -7.97 -9.27 19.91
CA ALA A 159 -8.48 -8.34 18.91
C ALA A 159 -9.14 -7.10 19.51
N PHE A 160 -9.98 -7.29 20.54
CA PHE A 160 -10.64 -6.19 21.24
C PHE A 160 -9.63 -5.30 22.01
N LEU A 161 -8.58 -5.89 22.59
CA LEU A 161 -7.54 -5.13 23.28
C LEU A 161 -6.74 -4.25 22.31
N LYS A 162 -6.45 -4.76 21.11
CA LYS A 162 -5.82 -3.98 20.03
C LYS A 162 -6.69 -2.80 19.62
N LEU A 163 -8.01 -3.00 19.47
CA LEU A 163 -8.95 -1.92 19.20
C LEU A 163 -8.90 -0.84 20.30
N LEU A 164 -8.96 -1.24 21.57
CA LEU A 164 -8.90 -0.30 22.70
C LEU A 164 -7.58 0.48 22.70
N LEU A 165 -6.47 -0.18 22.37
CA LEU A 165 -5.16 0.46 22.32
C LEU A 165 -5.11 1.50 21.19
N ILE A 166 -5.59 1.15 19.99
CA ILE A 166 -5.71 2.09 18.86
C ILE A 166 -6.50 3.32 19.30
N ALA A 167 -7.71 3.13 19.82
CA ALA A 167 -8.61 4.21 20.22
C ALA A 167 -8.03 5.11 21.32
N SER A 168 -7.22 4.55 22.21
CA SER A 168 -6.66 5.23 23.38
C SER A 168 -5.35 6.00 23.13
N CYS A 169 -4.77 5.93 21.93
CA CYS A 169 -3.48 6.55 21.61
C CYS A 169 -3.67 7.89 20.86
N PRO A 170 -3.70 9.05 21.55
CA PRO A 170 -4.12 10.35 20.96
C PRO A 170 -3.16 10.93 19.91
N ARG A 171 -2.04 10.26 19.68
CA ARG A 171 -0.96 10.69 18.79
C ARG A 171 -0.61 9.61 17.76
N LEU A 172 -1.39 8.54 17.70
CA LEU A 172 -1.23 7.45 16.76
C LEU A 172 -1.38 7.99 15.34
N HIS A 173 -0.38 7.77 14.51
CA HIS A 173 -0.31 8.30 13.15
C HIS A 173 -0.30 7.17 12.10
N THR A 174 0.33 6.04 12.44
CA THR A 174 0.46 4.91 11.52
C THR A 174 0.08 3.60 12.19
N LEU A 175 -0.67 2.77 11.49
CA LEU A 175 -1.02 1.41 11.88
C LEU A 175 -0.55 0.44 10.79
N ARG A 176 0.15 -0.63 11.18
CA ARG A 176 0.64 -1.67 10.28
C ARG A 176 0.19 -3.04 10.74
N TYR A 177 -0.33 -3.83 9.81
CA TYR A 177 -0.59 -5.25 9.99
C TYR A 177 0.41 -6.05 9.16
N VAL A 178 1.12 -6.96 9.82
CA VAL A 178 2.07 -7.85 9.18
C VAL A 178 1.34 -9.06 8.64
N GLN A 179 1.55 -9.40 7.36
CA GLN A 179 0.94 -10.58 6.75
C GLN A 179 1.43 -11.86 7.44
N ARG A 180 0.48 -12.72 7.80
CA ARG A 180 0.74 -14.09 8.27
C ARG A 180 -0.29 -15.04 7.67
N ASP A 181 0.19 -16.21 7.26
CA ASP A 181 -0.67 -17.27 6.75
C ASP A 181 -1.75 -17.59 7.81
N TRP A 182 -3.02 -17.68 7.36
CA TRP A 182 -4.21 -18.03 8.16
C TRP A 182 -4.68 -16.99 9.19
N ASP A 183 -4.04 -15.82 9.28
CA ASP A 183 -4.46 -14.76 10.21
C ASP A 183 -5.39 -13.75 9.53
N ALA A 184 -6.68 -13.81 9.86
CA ALA A 184 -7.69 -12.89 9.37
C ALA A 184 -7.62 -11.49 10.03
N HIS A 185 -6.61 -11.23 10.87
CA HIS A 185 -6.42 -9.97 11.60
C HIS A 185 -7.70 -9.48 12.28
N ARG A 186 -8.31 -10.28 13.18
CA ARG A 186 -9.63 -10.00 13.78
C ARG A 186 -9.81 -8.60 14.37
N SER A 187 -8.73 -7.91 14.74
CA SER A 187 -8.82 -6.50 15.14
C SER A 187 -9.28 -5.54 14.01
N LEU A 188 -9.12 -5.88 12.73
CA LEU A 188 -9.72 -5.17 11.59
C LEU A 188 -11.25 -5.27 11.62
N GLN A 189 -11.80 -6.45 11.94
CA GLN A 189 -13.24 -6.62 12.17
C GLN A 189 -13.71 -5.78 13.34
N CYS A 190 -12.92 -5.69 14.42
CA CYS A 190 -13.20 -4.77 15.52
C CYS A 190 -13.18 -3.30 15.06
N ILE A 191 -12.26 -2.91 14.17
CA ILE A 191 -12.26 -1.57 13.55
C ILE A 191 -13.53 -1.34 12.73
N THR A 192 -13.99 -2.32 11.93
CA THR A 192 -15.25 -2.22 11.18
C THR A 192 -16.43 -1.88 12.09
N LYS A 193 -16.54 -2.58 13.24
CA LYS A 193 -17.57 -2.28 14.24
C LYS A 193 -17.38 -0.91 14.88
N ALA A 194 -16.15 -0.57 15.24
CA ALA A 194 -15.82 0.73 15.84
C ALA A 194 -16.13 1.90 14.92
N THR A 195 -15.97 1.73 13.60
CA THR A 195 -16.38 2.71 12.59
C THR A 195 -17.90 2.90 12.62
N LYS A 196 -18.68 1.81 12.68
CA LYS A 196 -20.15 1.88 12.80
C LYS A 196 -20.56 2.61 14.09
N TRP A 197 -19.96 2.26 15.24
CA TRP A 197 -20.22 2.95 16.51
C TRP A 197 -19.89 4.43 16.45
N SER A 198 -18.72 4.78 15.91
CA SER A 198 -18.24 6.17 15.82
C SER A 198 -19.15 7.04 14.94
N ARG A 199 -19.62 6.47 13.81
CA ARG A 199 -20.57 7.15 12.91
C ARG A 199 -21.95 7.34 13.55
N LEU A 200 -22.43 6.36 14.31
CA LEU A 200 -23.73 6.44 14.97
C LEU A 200 -23.82 7.60 15.97
N ILE A 201 -22.73 7.90 16.66
CA ILE A 201 -22.65 8.94 17.70
C ILE A 201 -21.96 10.22 17.25
N ASP A 202 -21.52 10.30 15.99
CA ASP A 202 -20.71 11.39 15.42
C ASP A 202 -19.48 11.76 16.30
N TYR A 203 -18.83 10.74 16.86
CA TYR A 203 -17.65 10.89 17.69
C TYR A 203 -16.65 9.79 17.40
N TRP A 204 -15.40 10.20 17.16
CA TRP A 204 -14.28 9.31 16.95
C TRP A 204 -13.32 9.37 18.13
N PRO A 205 -12.85 8.24 18.68
CA PRO A 205 -11.83 8.27 19.71
C PRO A 205 -10.53 8.94 19.25
N PRO A 206 -9.73 9.51 20.17
CA PRO A 206 -8.55 10.30 19.83
C PRO A 206 -7.56 9.61 18.90
N GLY A 207 -7.36 8.30 19.05
CA GLY A 207 -6.44 7.57 18.18
C GLY A 207 -6.92 7.41 16.74
N PHE A 208 -8.22 7.25 16.53
CA PHE A 208 -8.79 7.27 15.17
C PHE A 208 -8.76 8.68 14.56
N GLN A 209 -8.96 9.72 15.37
CA GLN A 209 -8.84 11.11 14.89
C GLN A 209 -7.42 11.48 14.45
N SER A 210 -6.40 10.94 15.12
CA SER A 210 -4.98 11.23 14.84
C SER A 210 -4.38 10.35 13.75
N LEU A 211 -5.00 9.21 13.44
CA LEU A 211 -4.52 8.24 12.46
C LEU A 211 -4.45 8.88 11.07
N ARG A 212 -3.38 8.61 10.31
CA ARG A 212 -3.16 9.13 8.96
C ARG A 212 -2.85 8.03 7.96
N HIS A 213 -2.22 6.94 8.41
CA HIS A 213 -1.74 5.88 7.54
C HIS A 213 -2.12 4.51 8.08
N ILE A 214 -2.66 3.66 7.22
CA ILE A 214 -2.94 2.26 7.52
C ILE A 214 -2.29 1.40 6.43
N GLN A 215 -1.59 0.35 6.84
CA GLN A 215 -0.98 -0.62 5.95
C GLN A 215 -1.41 -2.02 6.39
N VAL A 216 -2.12 -2.75 5.53
CA VAL A 216 -2.64 -4.09 5.82
C VAL A 216 -1.91 -5.13 4.99
N GLY A 217 -1.41 -6.18 5.66
CA GLY A 217 -0.79 -7.34 5.00
C GLY A 217 0.62 -7.10 4.48
N ILE A 218 1.50 -6.45 5.27
CA ILE A 218 2.91 -6.26 4.90
C ILE A 218 3.64 -7.61 4.94
N SER A 219 4.16 -8.05 3.79
CA SER A 219 4.84 -9.35 3.69
C SER A 219 6.22 -9.35 4.35
N THR A 220 6.50 -10.40 5.13
CA THR A 220 7.85 -10.70 5.64
C THR A 220 8.70 -11.51 4.64
N GLY A 221 8.11 -11.89 3.50
CA GLY A 221 8.74 -12.72 2.46
C GLY A 221 8.75 -14.21 2.79
N SER A 222 7.79 -14.69 3.59
CA SER A 222 7.82 -16.03 4.19
C SER A 222 6.50 -16.77 4.17
N SER A 223 5.60 -16.38 3.27
CA SER A 223 4.43 -17.21 2.98
C SER A 223 4.91 -18.50 2.31
N ILE A 224 4.51 -19.64 2.87
CA ILE A 224 4.97 -20.97 2.45
C ILE A 224 3.93 -21.68 1.58
N TYR A 225 2.72 -21.14 1.51
CA TYR A 225 1.59 -21.79 0.88
C TYR A 225 0.76 -20.80 0.06
N GLY A 226 0.64 -21.04 -1.24
CA GLY A 226 -0.40 -20.44 -2.09
C GLY A 226 -1.70 -21.23 -1.99
N GLY A 227 -2.24 -21.37 -0.78
CA GLY A 227 -3.49 -22.09 -0.50
C GLY A 227 -4.47 -21.17 0.20
N GLU A 228 -5.72 -21.18 -0.27
CA GLU A 228 -6.92 -20.45 0.22
C GLU A 228 -6.62 -19.55 1.41
N GLU A 229 -6.14 -18.34 1.11
CA GLU A 229 -5.88 -17.35 2.15
C GLU A 229 -7.24 -16.97 2.77
N ASN A 230 -7.28 -16.79 4.09
CA ASN A 230 -8.35 -16.01 4.70
C ASN A 230 -8.16 -14.56 4.23
N HIS A 231 -8.63 -14.26 3.01
CA HIS A 231 -8.49 -12.94 2.43
C HIS A 231 -9.23 -11.93 3.32
N PRO A 232 -8.58 -10.81 3.70
CA PRO A 232 -9.24 -9.74 4.44
C PRO A 232 -10.50 -9.28 3.70
N ASN A 233 -11.62 -9.22 4.42
CA ASN A 233 -12.95 -8.99 3.83
C ASN A 233 -13.03 -7.58 3.21
N GLY A 234 -13.63 -7.45 2.02
CA GLY A 234 -13.90 -6.14 1.39
C GLY A 234 -14.63 -5.13 2.30
N ALA A 235 -15.45 -5.61 3.24
CA ALA A 235 -16.11 -4.77 4.25
C ALA A 235 -15.13 -4.14 5.26
N GLU A 236 -14.03 -4.82 5.58
CA GLU A 236 -12.96 -4.27 6.42
C GLU A 236 -12.27 -3.12 5.70
N PHE A 237 -11.94 -3.31 4.41
CA PHE A 237 -11.37 -2.25 3.57
C PHE A 237 -12.32 -1.04 3.47
N ALA A 238 -13.59 -1.26 3.17
CA ALA A 238 -14.59 -0.17 3.07
C ALA A 238 -14.70 0.62 4.38
N ALA A 239 -14.68 -0.05 5.53
CA ALA A 239 -14.72 0.60 6.83
C ALA A 239 -13.51 1.52 7.11
N LEU A 240 -12.32 1.21 6.55
CA LEU A 240 -11.15 2.08 6.70
C LEU A 240 -11.34 3.43 6.00
N LEU A 241 -12.13 3.50 4.93
CA LEU A 241 -12.38 4.73 4.17
C LEU A 241 -13.20 5.76 4.96
N HIS A 242 -13.96 5.31 5.97
CA HIS A 242 -14.74 6.16 6.86
C HIS A 242 -13.92 6.78 8.00
N ILE A 243 -12.74 6.24 8.31
CA ILE A 243 -11.91 6.75 9.41
C ILE A 243 -11.47 8.20 9.09
N PRO A 244 -11.66 9.14 10.02
CA PRO A 244 -11.41 10.55 9.75
C PRO A 244 -9.93 10.81 9.57
N ASN A 245 -9.60 11.72 8.64
CA ASN A 245 -8.25 12.21 8.38
C ASN A 245 -7.25 11.14 7.88
N ILE A 246 -7.66 9.91 7.57
CA ILE A 246 -6.78 8.97 6.87
C ILE A 246 -6.36 9.58 5.53
N GLU A 247 -5.06 9.60 5.28
CA GLU A 247 -4.48 10.12 4.04
C GLU A 247 -3.97 9.00 3.14
N THR A 248 -3.58 7.86 3.71
CA THR A 248 -2.94 6.78 2.95
C THR A 248 -3.39 5.41 3.44
N ILE A 249 -3.80 4.57 2.50
CA ILE A 249 -4.13 3.18 2.73
C ILE A 249 -3.27 2.33 1.79
N TYR A 250 -2.53 1.39 2.36
CA TYR A 250 -2.02 0.21 1.68
C TYR A 250 -2.84 -0.99 2.14
N TYR A 251 -3.34 -1.79 1.21
CA TYR A 251 -4.16 -2.97 1.52
C TYR A 251 -3.79 -4.12 0.61
N ASN A 252 -3.27 -5.20 1.20
CA ASN A 252 -2.89 -6.41 0.48
C ASN A 252 -3.94 -7.51 0.62
N GLY A 253 -4.20 -8.23 -0.47
CA GLY A 253 -5.12 -9.37 -0.52
C GLY A 253 -6.59 -8.96 -0.53
N LEU A 254 -6.92 -7.82 -1.16
CA LEU A 254 -8.30 -7.39 -1.28
C LEU A 254 -9.06 -8.33 -2.24
N PHE A 255 -10.09 -8.98 -1.71
CA PHE A 255 -10.93 -9.94 -2.41
C PHE A 255 -12.41 -9.68 -2.08
N THR A 256 -13.28 -9.86 -3.07
CA THR A 256 -14.73 -9.89 -2.90
C THR A 256 -15.23 -11.28 -3.28
N ASP A 257 -16.08 -11.88 -2.45
CA ASP A 257 -16.67 -13.19 -2.76
C ASP A 257 -17.75 -13.03 -3.83
N ARG A 258 -17.32 -12.97 -5.10
CA ARG A 258 -18.19 -12.79 -6.26
C ARG A 258 -19.26 -13.88 -6.37
N TYR A 259 -19.02 -15.08 -5.81
CA TYR A 259 -20.01 -16.15 -5.79
C TYR A 259 -21.17 -15.83 -4.82
N GLU A 260 -20.88 -15.28 -3.63
CA GLU A 260 -21.93 -14.80 -2.73
C GLU A 260 -22.72 -13.63 -3.35
N GLU A 261 -22.06 -12.71 -4.07
CA GLU A 261 -22.73 -11.56 -4.70
C GLU A 261 -23.69 -11.98 -5.85
N ASP A 262 -23.30 -12.99 -6.64
CA ASP A 262 -24.05 -13.44 -7.81
C ASP A 262 -25.10 -14.53 -7.49
N GLU A 263 -24.95 -15.30 -6.41
CA GLU A 263 -25.82 -16.44 -6.08
C GLU A 263 -26.87 -16.17 -4.99
N GLU A 264 -26.71 -15.15 -4.15
CA GLU A 264 -27.67 -14.82 -3.08
C GLU A 264 -28.75 -13.83 -3.56
N GLU A 265 -30.00 -14.30 -3.72
CA GLU A 265 -31.15 -13.48 -4.17
C GLU A 265 -31.43 -12.24 -3.28
N ASP A 266 -30.99 -12.25 -2.03
CA ASP A 266 -31.17 -11.19 -1.03
C ASP A 266 -29.89 -10.38 -0.76
N PHE A 267 -28.84 -10.51 -1.59
CA PHE A 267 -27.59 -9.77 -1.41
C PHE A 267 -27.78 -8.25 -1.56
N ASP A 268 -27.52 -7.51 -0.48
CA ASP A 268 -27.48 -6.05 -0.49
C ASP A 268 -26.03 -5.55 -0.41
N PHE A 269 -25.50 -5.13 -1.56
CA PHE A 269 -24.15 -4.59 -1.70
C PHE A 269 -23.90 -3.41 -0.75
N ASP A 270 -24.87 -2.50 -0.64
CA ASP A 270 -24.75 -1.29 0.16
C ASP A 270 -24.75 -1.63 1.66
N ASP A 271 -25.54 -2.62 2.09
CA ASP A 271 -25.53 -3.08 3.49
C ASP A 271 -24.24 -3.86 3.85
N LYS A 272 -23.71 -4.68 2.92
CA LYS A 272 -22.50 -5.47 3.17
C LYS A 272 -21.26 -4.59 3.29
N TYR A 273 -21.06 -3.66 2.37
CA TYR A 273 -19.82 -2.89 2.27
C TYR A 273 -19.94 -1.47 2.82
N ASP A 274 -21.09 -0.79 2.67
CA ASP A 274 -21.34 0.56 3.19
C ASP A 274 -20.19 1.53 2.86
N PHE A 275 -19.85 1.65 1.57
CA PHE A 275 -18.80 2.57 1.13
C PHE A 275 -19.19 4.03 1.40
N PRO A 276 -18.25 4.88 1.84
CA PRO A 276 -18.51 6.32 1.87
C PRO A 276 -18.69 6.83 0.44
N ASP A 277 -19.59 7.80 0.23
CA ASP A 277 -19.71 8.53 -1.05
C ASP A 277 -19.06 9.92 -0.90
N LYS A 278 -17.95 10.17 -1.61
CA LYS A 278 -17.21 11.44 -1.67
C LYS A 278 -16.94 12.10 -0.32
N THR A 279 -16.72 11.32 0.72
CA THR A 279 -16.51 11.81 2.09
C THR A 279 -15.18 11.37 2.68
N SER A 280 -14.60 10.27 2.18
CA SER A 280 -13.31 9.77 2.64
C SER A 280 -12.21 10.80 2.42
N SER A 281 -11.27 10.91 3.37
CA SER A 281 -10.12 11.83 3.29
C SER A 281 -8.89 11.23 2.59
N VAL A 282 -8.98 9.98 2.13
CA VAL A 282 -7.84 9.26 1.55
C VAL A 282 -7.30 10.00 0.32
N LYS A 283 -5.99 10.26 0.31
CA LYS A 283 -5.30 10.91 -0.80
C LYS A 283 -4.50 9.92 -1.64
N ARG A 284 -4.03 8.84 -1.03
CA ARG A 284 -3.16 7.83 -1.65
C ARG A 284 -3.69 6.45 -1.34
N LEU A 285 -4.07 5.72 -2.38
CA LEU A 285 -4.58 4.36 -2.27
C LEU A 285 -3.59 3.41 -2.99
N PHE A 286 -3.14 2.37 -2.28
CA PHE A 286 -2.37 1.28 -2.84
C PHE A 286 -3.10 -0.02 -2.53
N LEU A 287 -3.64 -0.68 -3.56
CA LEU A 287 -4.26 -1.99 -3.49
C LEU A 287 -3.29 -3.02 -4.04
N ASP A 288 -2.96 -4.02 -3.23
CA ASP A 288 -1.97 -5.04 -3.54
C ASP A 288 -2.59 -6.43 -3.51
N GLY A 289 -2.08 -7.32 -4.36
CA GLY A 289 -2.57 -8.69 -4.49
C GLY A 289 -4.08 -8.74 -4.73
N VAL A 290 -4.60 -7.85 -5.59
CA VAL A 290 -6.05 -7.81 -5.85
C VAL A 290 -6.47 -8.96 -6.74
N ALA A 291 -7.61 -9.57 -6.42
CA ALA A 291 -8.26 -10.60 -7.22
C ALA A 291 -9.77 -10.60 -6.97
N GLY A 292 -10.55 -10.99 -7.98
CA GLY A 292 -11.98 -11.29 -7.82
C GLY A 292 -12.89 -10.09 -7.56
N LEU A 293 -12.46 -8.85 -7.81
CA LEU A 293 -13.24 -7.64 -7.54
C LEU A 293 -14.41 -7.47 -8.52
N SER A 294 -15.61 -7.22 -8.02
CA SER A 294 -16.79 -6.91 -8.84
C SER A 294 -16.75 -5.48 -9.41
N PRO A 295 -17.40 -5.22 -10.57
CA PRO A 295 -17.49 -3.87 -11.14
C PRO A 295 -18.15 -2.86 -10.20
N GLU A 296 -19.16 -3.26 -9.43
CA GLU A 296 -19.81 -2.43 -8.40
C GLU A 296 -18.84 -2.01 -7.29
N PHE A 297 -17.97 -2.93 -6.87
CA PHE A 297 -16.93 -2.65 -5.88
C PHE A 297 -15.87 -1.68 -6.41
N LEU A 298 -15.40 -1.90 -7.64
CA LEU A 298 -14.48 -1.01 -8.34
C LEU A 298 -15.05 0.41 -8.51
N ALA A 299 -16.33 0.52 -8.88
CA ALA A 299 -17.04 1.79 -8.99
C ALA A 299 -17.14 2.50 -7.63
N SER A 300 -17.45 1.76 -6.56
CA SER A 300 -17.54 2.30 -5.19
C SER A 300 -16.20 2.83 -4.69
N ILE A 301 -15.08 2.16 -4.99
CA ILE A 301 -13.73 2.67 -4.70
C ILE A 301 -13.51 4.03 -5.39
N SER A 302 -13.91 4.15 -6.66
CA SER A 302 -13.74 5.39 -7.45
C SER A 302 -14.65 6.54 -6.98
N GLY A 303 -15.70 6.26 -6.21
CA GLY A 303 -16.60 7.27 -5.65
C GLY A 303 -16.24 7.70 -4.23
N ALA A 304 -15.36 6.96 -3.54
CA ALA A 304 -15.30 7.05 -2.08
C ALA A 304 -14.63 8.30 -1.51
N SER A 305 -13.52 8.72 -2.11
CA SER A 305 -12.71 9.83 -1.61
C SER A 305 -13.15 11.17 -2.18
N LYS A 306 -12.95 12.24 -1.40
CA LYS A 306 -13.14 13.62 -1.86
C LYS A 306 -11.89 14.26 -2.44
N SER A 307 -10.72 13.66 -2.25
CA SER A 307 -9.43 14.33 -2.53
C SER A 307 -8.34 13.34 -2.92
N LEU A 308 -8.68 12.33 -3.73
CA LEU A 308 -7.72 11.32 -4.16
C LEU A 308 -6.69 11.93 -5.14
N GLU A 309 -5.41 11.69 -4.87
CA GLU A 309 -4.29 12.19 -5.67
C GLU A 309 -3.51 11.07 -6.36
N SER A 310 -3.52 9.86 -5.80
CA SER A 310 -2.76 8.72 -6.30
C SER A 310 -3.52 7.42 -6.08
N VAL A 311 -3.59 6.61 -7.14
CA VAL A 311 -4.09 5.23 -7.11
C VAL A 311 -3.03 4.30 -7.66
N VAL A 312 -2.72 3.27 -6.90
CA VAL A 312 -1.89 2.15 -7.31
C VAL A 312 -2.67 0.87 -7.11
N ILE A 313 -2.69 0.02 -8.13
CA ILE A 313 -3.32 -1.30 -8.06
C ILE A 313 -2.33 -2.34 -8.59
N ARG A 314 -2.14 -3.44 -7.85
CA ARG A 314 -1.23 -4.52 -8.19
C ARG A 314 -1.99 -5.84 -8.21
N ALA A 315 -1.99 -6.52 -9.36
CA ALA A 315 -2.60 -7.84 -9.48
C ALA A 315 -1.78 -8.88 -8.69
N GLU A 316 -2.48 -9.90 -8.16
CA GLU A 316 -1.87 -11.02 -7.45
C GLU A 316 -0.88 -11.80 -8.33
N ASP A 317 -1.30 -12.15 -9.55
CA ASP A 317 -0.47 -12.78 -10.59
C ASP A 317 -0.60 -12.02 -11.92
N THR A 318 0.37 -12.24 -12.78
CA THR A 318 0.41 -11.78 -14.17
C THR A 318 -0.18 -12.76 -15.18
N ASN A 319 -0.36 -14.04 -14.83
CA ASN A 319 -0.74 -15.09 -15.79
C ASN A 319 -2.23 -15.44 -15.80
N SER A 320 -2.98 -14.93 -14.83
CA SER A 320 -4.39 -15.20 -14.64
C SER A 320 -5.13 -13.88 -14.54
N GLN A 321 -6.12 -13.69 -15.41
CA GLN A 321 -6.98 -12.51 -15.39
C GLN A 321 -7.95 -12.65 -14.22
N TYR A 322 -7.70 -11.89 -13.15
CA TYR A 322 -8.46 -11.98 -11.90
C TYR A 322 -9.40 -10.80 -11.66
N VAL A 323 -9.20 -9.69 -12.38
CA VAL A 323 -10.03 -8.48 -12.25
C VAL A 323 -10.37 -7.96 -13.65
N ASP A 324 -11.67 -7.94 -13.94
CA ASP A 324 -12.26 -7.52 -15.22
C ASP A 324 -12.69 -6.05 -15.18
N ASP A 325 -13.15 -5.54 -16.33
CA ASP A 325 -13.72 -4.19 -16.52
C ASP A 325 -12.82 -3.04 -16.05
N MET A 326 -11.50 -3.23 -16.18
CA MET A 326 -10.52 -2.24 -15.77
C MET A 326 -10.54 -0.96 -16.63
N ASP A 327 -11.05 -1.03 -17.86
CA ASP A 327 -11.30 0.14 -18.71
C ASP A 327 -12.37 1.05 -18.10
N ARG A 328 -13.45 0.46 -17.58
CA ARG A 328 -14.48 1.19 -16.84
C ARG A 328 -13.92 1.77 -15.55
N PHE A 329 -13.10 1.02 -14.81
CA PHE A 329 -12.43 1.51 -13.61
C PHE A 329 -11.59 2.76 -13.90
N VAL A 330 -10.76 2.75 -14.95
CA VAL A 330 -9.97 3.93 -15.36
C VAL A 330 -10.88 5.09 -15.76
N GLN A 331 -11.93 4.84 -16.52
CA GLN A 331 -12.90 5.86 -16.93
C GLN A 331 -13.60 6.51 -15.73
N ASP A 332 -13.99 5.73 -14.72
CA ASP A 332 -14.65 6.22 -13.52
C ASP A 332 -13.69 7.08 -12.68
N PHE A 333 -12.40 6.71 -12.57
CA PHE A 333 -11.39 7.59 -11.97
C PHE A 333 -11.20 8.89 -12.75
N ALA A 334 -11.14 8.83 -14.08
CA ALA A 334 -10.97 10.00 -14.92
C ALA A 334 -12.15 10.98 -14.75
N ARG A 335 -13.38 10.46 -14.59
CA ARG A 335 -14.59 11.26 -14.33
C ARG A 335 -14.63 11.84 -12.92
N ASN A 336 -14.35 11.02 -11.90
CA ASN A 336 -14.48 11.43 -10.50
C ASN A 336 -13.29 12.27 -10.00
N TYR A 337 -12.10 12.08 -10.59
CA TYR A 337 -10.87 12.75 -10.20
C TYR A 337 -10.05 13.28 -11.40
N PRO A 338 -10.53 14.33 -12.10
CA PRO A 338 -9.76 14.97 -13.16
C PRO A 338 -8.35 15.42 -12.72
N HIS A 339 -8.19 15.76 -11.44
CA HIS A 339 -6.92 16.20 -10.85
C HIS A 339 -6.04 15.08 -10.29
N LEU A 340 -6.36 13.80 -10.55
CA LEU A 340 -5.53 12.67 -10.13
C LEU A 340 -4.12 12.81 -10.73
N LYS A 341 -3.08 12.59 -9.92
CA LYS A 341 -1.68 12.77 -10.34
C LYS A 341 -1.03 11.46 -10.77
N GLN A 342 -1.49 10.34 -10.23
CA GLN A 342 -0.90 9.02 -10.46
C GLN A 342 -1.97 7.94 -10.57
N LEU A 343 -1.91 7.16 -11.65
CA LEU A 343 -2.66 5.93 -11.86
C LEU A 343 -1.66 4.87 -12.33
N VAL A 344 -1.21 4.03 -11.40
CA VAL A 344 -0.14 3.06 -11.66
C VAL A 344 -0.70 1.65 -11.48
N MET A 345 -0.48 0.81 -12.48
CA MET A 345 -0.83 -0.60 -12.42
C MET A 345 0.45 -1.42 -12.37
N TYR A 346 0.60 -2.25 -11.33
CA TYR A 346 1.68 -3.22 -11.21
C TYR A 346 1.16 -4.63 -11.51
N ASN A 347 2.05 -5.48 -12.04
CA ASN A 347 1.67 -6.78 -12.57
C ASN A 347 0.45 -6.72 -13.53
N PRO A 348 0.42 -5.77 -14.47
CA PRO A 348 -0.82 -5.43 -15.16
C PRO A 348 -1.38 -6.55 -16.07
N GLY A 349 -0.62 -7.62 -16.33
CA GLY A 349 -1.11 -8.82 -17.02
C GLY A 349 -2.23 -9.58 -16.29
N GLY A 350 -2.41 -9.36 -14.99
CA GLY A 350 -3.51 -9.94 -14.21
C GLY A 350 -4.85 -9.19 -14.33
N PHE A 351 -4.87 -8.10 -15.09
CA PHE A 351 -6.04 -7.26 -15.32
C PHE A 351 -6.64 -7.51 -16.71
N HIS A 352 -7.94 -7.26 -16.83
CA HIS A 352 -8.64 -7.31 -18.10
C HIS A 352 -9.61 -6.13 -18.25
N GLY A 353 -9.67 -5.52 -19.44
CA GLY A 353 -10.68 -4.54 -19.82
C GLY A 353 -11.56 -5.01 -20.97
N TYR A 354 -12.72 -4.39 -21.18
CA TYR A 354 -13.64 -4.80 -22.23
C TYR A 354 -13.01 -4.65 -23.62
N ARG A 355 -12.72 -5.80 -24.27
CA ARG A 355 -12.09 -5.90 -25.60
C ARG A 355 -10.70 -5.28 -25.72
N CYS A 356 -10.03 -5.00 -24.61
CA CYS A 356 -8.65 -4.50 -24.56
C CYS A 356 -7.82 -5.36 -23.60
N ALA A 357 -6.53 -5.08 -23.47
CA ALA A 357 -5.71 -5.71 -22.44
C ALA A 357 -6.16 -5.19 -21.07
N VAL A 358 -6.11 -3.88 -20.82
CA VAL A 358 -6.60 -3.30 -19.56
C VAL A 358 -7.44 -2.05 -19.79
N TYR A 359 -6.94 -1.08 -20.56
CA TYR A 359 -7.68 0.13 -20.93
C TYR A 359 -7.00 0.81 -22.13
N ARG A 360 -7.77 1.51 -22.97
CA ARG A 360 -7.25 2.22 -24.15
C ARG A 360 -6.89 3.67 -23.81
N PRO A 361 -6.03 4.31 -24.61
CA PRO A 361 -5.70 5.73 -24.40
C PRO A 361 -6.93 6.65 -24.25
N GLU A 362 -8.04 6.38 -24.94
CA GLU A 362 -9.25 7.21 -24.84
C GLU A 362 -9.85 7.29 -23.42
N GLU A 363 -9.68 6.29 -22.56
CA GLU A 363 -10.15 6.34 -21.17
C GLU A 363 -9.36 7.35 -20.31
N LEU A 364 -8.22 7.86 -20.79
CA LEU A 364 -7.43 8.87 -20.09
C LEU A 364 -7.88 10.32 -20.35
N ASN A 365 -8.78 10.55 -21.31
CA ASN A 365 -9.12 11.88 -21.85
C ASN A 365 -9.63 12.89 -20.80
N ASN A 366 -10.24 12.42 -19.71
CA ASN A 366 -10.79 13.31 -18.67
C ASN A 366 -9.77 13.68 -17.57
N PHE A 367 -8.56 13.13 -17.62
CA PHE A 367 -7.52 13.53 -16.67
C PHE A 367 -6.87 14.85 -17.08
N GLU A 368 -6.95 15.84 -16.20
CA GLU A 368 -6.38 17.18 -16.38
C GLU A 368 -5.00 17.33 -15.72
N SER A 369 -4.58 16.41 -14.85
CA SER A 369 -3.34 16.55 -14.06
C SER A 369 -2.54 15.26 -13.90
N ILE A 370 -2.87 14.22 -14.67
CA ILE A 370 -2.19 12.93 -14.57
C ILE A 370 -0.74 13.05 -15.03
N LYS A 371 0.17 12.55 -14.22
CA LYS A 371 1.62 12.61 -14.48
C LYS A 371 2.22 11.24 -14.78
N ARG A 372 1.59 10.16 -14.31
CA ARG A 372 2.14 8.80 -14.37
C ARG A 372 1.04 7.83 -14.72
N ILE A 373 1.29 7.03 -15.75
CA ILE A 373 0.38 6.01 -16.28
C ILE A 373 1.14 4.72 -16.58
N THR A 374 0.44 3.59 -16.48
CA THR A 374 0.90 2.28 -16.95
C THR A 374 -0.07 1.76 -18.00
N ILE A 375 0.38 1.54 -19.24
CA ILE A 375 -0.49 1.16 -20.36
C ILE A 375 0.10 0.01 -21.16
N ALA A 376 -0.73 -0.89 -21.67
CA ALA A 376 -0.27 -2.01 -22.50
C ALA A 376 0.12 -1.51 -23.90
N ALA A 377 1.20 -2.06 -24.46
CA ALA A 377 1.58 -1.81 -25.86
C ALA A 377 0.42 -2.14 -26.81
N ARG A 378 -0.22 -3.30 -26.60
CA ARG A 378 -1.41 -3.74 -27.34
C ARG A 378 -2.58 -2.75 -27.28
N ASP A 379 -2.78 -2.06 -26.17
CA ASP A 379 -3.89 -1.11 -26.03
C ASP A 379 -3.67 0.18 -26.83
N ILE A 380 -2.41 0.63 -26.92
CA ILE A 380 -2.02 1.75 -27.79
C ILE A 380 -2.26 1.37 -29.26
N GLU A 381 -1.81 0.18 -29.67
CA GLU A 381 -1.97 -0.31 -31.04
C GLU A 381 -3.44 -0.54 -31.42
N LEU A 382 -4.22 -1.11 -30.50
CA LEU A 382 -5.63 -1.41 -30.70
C LEU A 382 -6.45 -0.13 -30.90
N ASP A 383 -6.22 0.89 -30.06
CA ASP A 383 -6.93 2.16 -30.20
C ASP A 383 -6.50 2.91 -31.47
N GLY A 384 -5.20 2.92 -31.78
CA GLY A 384 -4.70 3.43 -33.06
C GLY A 384 -5.34 2.73 -34.27
N TYR A 385 -5.55 1.40 -34.20
CA TYR A 385 -6.28 0.66 -35.23
C TYR A 385 -7.73 1.12 -35.36
N TYR A 386 -8.46 1.30 -34.26
CA TYR A 386 -9.85 1.76 -34.28
C TYR A 386 -10.01 3.21 -34.79
N GLN A 387 -9.04 4.07 -34.49
CA GLN A 387 -9.00 5.46 -34.98
C GLN A 387 -8.54 5.56 -36.44
N SER A 388 -7.82 4.54 -36.94
CA SER A 388 -7.45 4.47 -38.34
C SER A 388 -8.72 4.26 -39.20
N SER A 389 -9.06 5.28 -39.98
CA SER A 389 -10.30 5.38 -40.77
C SER A 389 -10.42 4.38 -41.94
N LYS A 390 -9.66 3.27 -41.92
CA LYS A 390 -9.42 2.40 -43.09
C LYS A 390 -9.64 0.90 -42.85
N GLY A 391 -9.97 0.45 -41.63
CA GLY A 391 -10.22 -0.97 -41.35
C GLY A 391 -9.09 -1.91 -41.79
N ARG A 392 -7.85 -1.40 -41.77
CA ARG A 392 -6.60 -2.08 -42.15
C ARG A 392 -5.62 -1.97 -40.99
N GLU A 393 -4.65 -2.86 -40.90
CA GLU A 393 -3.56 -2.77 -39.91
C GLU A 393 -2.89 -1.38 -39.95
N PRO A 394 -2.64 -0.76 -38.79
CA PRO A 394 -2.06 0.58 -38.73
C PRO A 394 -0.59 0.53 -39.12
N THR A 395 -0.15 1.47 -39.96
CA THR A 395 1.27 1.64 -40.25
C THR A 395 1.98 2.37 -39.11
N ALA A 396 3.32 2.35 -39.08
CA ALA A 396 4.10 3.14 -38.12
C ALA A 396 3.79 4.65 -38.18
N GLU A 397 3.43 5.17 -39.36
CA GLU A 397 3.01 6.55 -39.55
C GLU A 397 1.60 6.79 -38.99
N ASP A 398 0.65 5.89 -39.28
CA ASP A 398 -0.72 5.97 -38.73
C ASP A 398 -0.69 5.94 -37.18
N LEU A 399 0.11 5.04 -36.59
CA LEU A 399 0.28 4.96 -35.13
C LEU A 399 1.04 6.17 -34.58
N GLY A 400 2.07 6.64 -35.30
CA GLY A 400 2.84 7.83 -34.96
C GLY A 400 1.95 9.07 -34.81
N GLU A 401 1.07 9.33 -35.77
CA GLU A 401 0.11 10.44 -35.70
C GLU A 401 -0.89 10.28 -34.56
N PHE A 402 -1.42 9.06 -34.34
CA PHE A 402 -2.33 8.78 -33.24
C PHE A 402 -1.72 9.08 -31.88
N VAL A 403 -0.48 8.64 -31.62
CA VAL A 403 0.14 8.81 -30.29
C VAL A 403 0.44 10.26 -29.93
N LEU A 404 0.41 11.20 -30.90
CA LEU A 404 0.59 12.64 -30.61
C LEU A 404 -0.55 13.23 -29.78
N GLU A 405 -1.74 12.64 -29.83
CA GLU A 405 -2.93 13.09 -29.11
C GLU A 405 -3.48 12.03 -28.13
N ALA A 406 -2.88 10.84 -28.10
CA ALA A 406 -3.38 9.71 -27.32
C ALA A 406 -3.28 9.89 -25.79
N PHE A 407 -2.34 10.69 -25.29
CA PHE A 407 -2.11 10.85 -23.85
C PHE A 407 -2.45 12.28 -23.38
N PRO A 408 -2.73 12.46 -22.08
CA PRO A 408 -2.82 13.79 -21.50
C PRO A 408 -1.49 14.55 -21.56
N SER A 409 -1.52 15.84 -21.92
CA SER A 409 -0.33 16.69 -22.06
C SER A 409 0.47 16.91 -20.76
N THR A 410 -0.12 16.56 -19.62
CA THR A 410 0.50 16.65 -18.29
C THR A 410 1.39 15.46 -17.95
N VAL A 411 1.43 14.41 -18.79
CA VAL A 411 2.15 13.18 -18.48
C VAL A 411 3.67 13.43 -18.40
N GLU A 412 4.29 12.92 -17.32
CA GLU A 412 5.73 13.00 -17.07
C GLU A 412 6.42 11.65 -17.28
N ALA A 413 5.72 10.55 -16.97
CA ALA A 413 6.23 9.18 -17.07
C ALA A 413 5.18 8.22 -17.64
N ILE A 414 5.59 7.42 -18.63
CA ILE A 414 4.75 6.37 -19.23
C ILE A 414 5.44 5.02 -19.03
N CYS A 415 4.77 4.07 -18.38
CA CYS A 415 5.22 2.69 -18.31
C CYS A 415 4.46 1.86 -19.35
N ILE A 416 5.16 1.37 -20.37
CA ILE A 416 4.57 0.53 -21.42
C ILE A 416 4.98 -0.91 -21.18
N TRP A 417 4.01 -1.82 -21.25
CA TRP A 417 4.20 -3.23 -20.91
C TRP A 417 3.51 -4.17 -21.90
N GLY A 418 3.86 -5.46 -21.82
CA GLY A 418 3.20 -6.53 -22.56
C GLY A 418 3.72 -6.78 -23.98
N GLU A 419 2.95 -7.55 -24.73
CA GLU A 419 3.25 -7.87 -26.14
C GLU A 419 2.82 -6.70 -27.06
N SER A 420 3.60 -6.47 -28.10
CA SER A 420 3.33 -5.54 -29.21
C SER A 420 3.16 -6.32 -30.52
N ASP A 421 2.68 -5.66 -31.57
CA ASP A 421 2.49 -6.20 -32.93
C ASP A 421 1.48 -7.37 -33.00
N VAL A 422 0.51 -7.42 -32.10
CA VAL A 422 -0.46 -8.53 -31.97
C VAL A 422 -1.41 -8.63 -33.17
N HIS A 423 -1.50 -7.55 -33.95
CA HIS A 423 -2.37 -7.45 -35.12
C HIS A 423 -1.67 -7.79 -36.45
N VAL A 424 -0.40 -8.19 -36.43
CA VAL A 424 0.32 -8.59 -37.65
C VAL A 424 -0.01 -10.06 -37.96
N ASP A 425 -0.53 -10.36 -39.16
CA ASP A 425 -0.91 -11.71 -39.62
C ASP A 425 0.21 -12.79 -39.49
N SER A 426 1.46 -12.38 -39.34
CA SER A 426 2.59 -13.24 -38.99
C SER A 426 3.61 -12.43 -38.17
N PRO A 427 3.50 -12.36 -36.84
CA PRO A 427 4.51 -11.70 -36.03
C PRO A 427 5.81 -12.50 -36.21
N ASP A 428 6.84 -11.90 -36.78
CA ASP A 428 8.18 -12.47 -36.78
C ASP A 428 8.75 -12.24 -35.38
N PRO A 429 8.85 -13.28 -34.51
CA PRO A 429 9.32 -13.10 -33.14
C PRO A 429 10.77 -12.58 -33.09
N ALA A 430 11.52 -12.67 -34.21
CA ALA A 430 12.89 -12.20 -34.31
C ALA A 430 13.00 -10.71 -34.70
N ARG A 431 11.92 -10.02 -35.08
CA ARG A 431 11.94 -8.59 -35.40
C ARG A 431 11.59 -7.73 -34.18
N PRO A 432 12.31 -6.62 -33.93
CA PRO A 432 11.86 -5.61 -32.99
C PRO A 432 10.49 -5.05 -33.43
N SER A 433 9.68 -4.60 -32.47
CA SER A 433 8.44 -3.89 -32.74
C SER A 433 8.75 -2.55 -33.39
N ASP A 434 9.03 -2.61 -34.69
CA ASP A 434 9.49 -1.47 -35.46
C ASP A 434 8.39 -0.42 -35.56
N ILE A 435 7.13 -0.85 -35.50
CA ILE A 435 5.95 0.01 -35.48
C ILE A 435 5.90 0.80 -34.16
N LEU A 436 5.92 0.11 -33.01
CA LEU A 436 5.88 0.76 -31.70
C LEU A 436 7.12 1.62 -31.44
N ASP A 437 8.33 1.13 -31.77
CA ASP A 437 9.57 1.91 -31.62
C ASP A 437 9.53 3.19 -32.46
N SER A 438 9.02 3.11 -33.69
CA SER A 438 8.86 4.30 -34.55
C SER A 438 7.81 5.27 -34.01
N ALA A 439 6.69 4.77 -33.52
CA ALA A 439 5.63 5.61 -32.96
C ALA A 439 6.09 6.34 -31.68
N ILE A 440 6.79 5.64 -30.78
CA ILE A 440 7.36 6.24 -29.57
C ILE A 440 8.46 7.25 -29.91
N ALA A 441 9.35 6.92 -30.85
CA ALA A 441 10.35 7.86 -31.33
C ALA A 441 9.69 9.13 -31.90
N HIS A 442 8.63 8.98 -32.70
CA HIS A 442 7.87 10.09 -33.26
C HIS A 442 7.20 10.94 -32.17
N LEU A 443 6.58 10.31 -31.16
CA LEU A 443 6.02 10.97 -30.00
C LEU A 443 7.06 11.85 -29.29
N ILE A 444 8.27 11.32 -29.05
CA ILE A 444 9.35 12.06 -28.40
C ILE A 444 9.85 13.22 -29.30
N GLU A 445 10.07 12.96 -30.59
CA GLU A 445 10.63 13.95 -31.52
C GLU A 445 9.67 15.10 -31.84
N SER A 446 8.36 14.84 -31.82
CA SER A 446 7.33 15.85 -32.06
C SER A 446 7.35 16.97 -31.02
N GLY A 447 7.77 16.67 -29.79
CA GLY A 447 7.65 17.59 -28.66
C GLY A 447 6.22 17.86 -28.20
N ALA A 448 5.22 17.07 -28.65
CA ALA A 448 3.82 17.23 -28.27
C ALA A 448 3.60 17.16 -26.75
N TYR A 449 4.46 16.42 -26.04
CA TYR A 449 4.41 16.23 -24.59
C TYR A 449 5.59 16.94 -23.90
N GLU A 450 5.50 18.25 -23.68
CA GLU A 450 6.57 19.07 -23.08
C GLU A 450 7.02 18.59 -21.68
N ASN A 451 6.09 17.98 -20.93
CA ASN A 451 6.32 17.49 -19.58
C ASN A 451 6.95 16.09 -19.54
N LEU A 452 6.97 15.35 -20.66
CA LEU A 452 7.47 13.99 -20.70
C LEU A 452 8.95 13.94 -20.32
N LYS A 453 9.30 13.05 -19.39
CA LYS A 453 10.66 12.87 -18.89
C LYS A 453 11.17 11.45 -19.08
N VAL A 454 10.30 10.45 -18.97
CA VAL A 454 10.71 9.05 -19.04
C VAL A 454 9.62 8.16 -19.66
N ILE A 455 10.06 7.18 -20.45
CA ILE A 455 9.23 6.09 -20.97
C ILE A 455 9.92 4.78 -20.60
N TYR A 456 9.24 3.92 -19.85
CA TYR A 456 9.73 2.59 -19.50
C TYR A 456 9.24 1.56 -20.52
N LEU A 457 10.18 0.85 -21.14
CA LEU A 457 9.98 -0.11 -22.25
C LEU A 457 10.61 -1.48 -21.96
N GLU A 458 11.26 -1.63 -20.80
CA GLU A 458 11.97 -2.86 -20.42
C GLU A 458 11.07 -4.10 -20.49
N ASP A 459 9.79 -3.99 -20.12
CA ASP A 459 8.87 -5.13 -20.16
C ASP A 459 8.49 -5.54 -21.60
N VAL A 460 8.21 -4.58 -22.49
CA VAL A 460 7.94 -4.86 -23.92
C VAL A 460 9.17 -5.45 -24.61
N GLU A 461 10.36 -5.01 -24.22
CA GLU A 461 11.59 -5.64 -24.73
C GLU A 461 11.72 -7.10 -24.28
N ARG A 462 11.32 -7.39 -23.04
CA ARG A 462 11.32 -8.72 -22.43
C ARG A 462 10.19 -9.63 -22.90
N SER A 463 9.07 -9.11 -23.41
CA SER A 463 7.90 -9.92 -23.78
C SER A 463 8.17 -10.93 -24.89
N HIS A 464 9.18 -10.70 -25.73
CA HIS A 464 9.64 -11.62 -26.77
C HIS A 464 10.63 -12.69 -26.30
N ARG A 465 10.91 -12.77 -24.98
CA ARG A 465 11.77 -13.81 -24.41
C ARG A 465 11.16 -15.20 -24.58
N GLN A 466 12.01 -16.22 -24.61
CA GLN A 466 11.54 -17.61 -24.52
C GLN A 466 10.64 -17.79 -23.29
N LYS A 467 9.43 -18.33 -23.47
CA LYS A 467 8.45 -18.50 -22.38
C LYS A 467 9.01 -19.40 -21.28
N ASP A 468 8.78 -19.05 -20.01
CA ASP A 468 9.30 -19.80 -18.86
C ASP A 468 8.88 -21.28 -18.88
N ARG A 469 7.69 -21.59 -19.43
CA ARG A 469 7.22 -22.95 -19.65
C ARG A 469 8.11 -23.75 -20.58
N ASP A 470 8.61 -23.14 -21.65
CA ASP A 470 9.49 -23.81 -22.62
C ASP A 470 10.85 -24.13 -22.01
N ILE A 471 11.35 -23.22 -21.17
CA ILE A 471 12.56 -23.40 -20.39
C ILE A 471 12.38 -24.52 -19.34
N ALA A 472 11.23 -24.56 -18.66
CA ALA A 472 10.90 -25.60 -17.68
C ALA A 472 10.79 -26.99 -18.33
N LEU A 473 10.40 -27.06 -19.60
CA LEU A 473 10.37 -28.28 -20.40
C LEU A 473 11.76 -28.71 -20.94
N GLY A 474 12.83 -28.03 -20.52
CA GLY A 474 14.21 -28.37 -20.89
C GLY A 474 14.56 -28.04 -22.35
N LYS A 475 13.80 -27.15 -23.02
CA LYS A 475 14.18 -26.68 -24.34
C LYS A 475 15.49 -25.89 -24.25
N PRO A 476 16.38 -25.98 -25.26
CA PRO A 476 17.59 -25.16 -25.31
C PRO A 476 17.25 -23.67 -25.18
N PHE A 477 18.14 -22.91 -24.55
CA PHE A 477 18.03 -21.45 -24.52
C PHE A 477 18.11 -20.93 -25.95
N ASP A 478 17.03 -20.31 -26.39
CA ASP A 478 17.01 -19.54 -27.63
C ASP A 478 16.84 -18.08 -27.26
N ALA A 479 17.79 -17.25 -27.67
CA ALA A 479 17.72 -15.82 -27.39
C ALA A 479 16.55 -15.25 -28.21
N GLY A 480 15.54 -14.71 -27.52
CA GLY A 480 14.32 -14.23 -28.16
C GLY A 480 14.58 -13.19 -29.25
N ARG A 481 15.61 -12.36 -29.08
CA ARG A 481 15.96 -11.28 -30.02
C ARG A 481 17.40 -11.38 -30.52
N LYS A 482 17.61 -11.06 -31.80
CA LYS A 482 18.94 -11.01 -32.46
C LYS A 482 19.48 -9.61 -32.66
N GLU A 483 18.65 -8.59 -32.42
CA GLU A 483 18.95 -7.18 -32.57
C GLU A 483 18.46 -6.39 -31.36
N LEU A 484 19.14 -5.31 -31.01
CA LEU A 484 18.73 -4.44 -29.89
C LEU A 484 17.39 -3.79 -30.21
N ALA A 485 16.47 -3.78 -29.23
CA ALA A 485 15.16 -3.16 -29.38
C ALA A 485 15.23 -1.65 -29.10
N PHE A 486 14.18 -0.95 -29.51
CA PHE A 486 13.90 0.45 -29.17
C PHE A 486 15.02 1.46 -29.51
N GLN A 487 15.81 1.18 -30.54
CA GLN A 487 16.95 2.03 -30.90
C GLN A 487 16.51 3.41 -31.41
N LYS A 488 15.36 3.50 -32.10
CA LYS A 488 14.81 4.78 -32.58
C LYS A 488 14.38 5.63 -31.38
N SER A 489 13.65 5.04 -30.45
CA SER A 489 13.18 5.68 -29.22
C SER A 489 14.33 6.15 -28.33
N ILE A 490 15.39 5.35 -28.18
CA ILE A 490 16.61 5.74 -27.44
C ILE A 490 17.30 6.93 -28.11
N ALA A 491 17.44 6.92 -29.43
CA ALA A 491 18.06 8.02 -30.17
C ALA A 491 17.24 9.32 -30.06
N ALA A 492 15.92 9.23 -30.23
CA ALA A 492 14.98 10.33 -30.04
C ALA A 492 15.06 10.89 -28.61
N GLY A 493 15.02 10.01 -27.61
CA GLY A 493 15.13 10.36 -26.19
C GLY A 493 16.42 11.11 -25.86
N ARG A 494 17.57 10.61 -26.32
CA ARG A 494 18.88 11.29 -26.14
C ARG A 494 18.90 12.70 -26.74
N LYS A 495 18.23 12.91 -27.86
CA LYS A 495 18.14 14.22 -28.52
C LYS A 495 17.19 15.18 -27.80
N ALA A 496 16.06 14.67 -27.31
CA ALA A 496 15.01 15.46 -26.66
C ALA A 496 15.19 15.65 -25.15
N GLY A 497 16.10 14.90 -24.51
CA GLY A 497 16.25 14.89 -23.05
C GLY A 497 15.19 14.05 -22.34
N VAL A 498 14.63 13.04 -23.02
CA VAL A 498 13.66 12.08 -22.48
C VAL A 498 14.35 10.73 -22.31
N TYR A 499 14.19 10.10 -21.16
CA TYR A 499 14.77 8.78 -20.88
C TYR A 499 13.89 7.68 -21.48
N ALA A 500 14.37 6.99 -22.52
CA ALA A 500 13.72 5.78 -23.03
C ALA A 500 14.37 4.56 -22.36
N CYS A 501 13.77 4.08 -21.28
CA CYS A 501 14.36 3.07 -20.41
C CYS A 501 14.07 1.66 -20.93
N THR A 502 15.12 0.95 -21.30
CA THR A 502 15.08 -0.44 -21.77
C THR A 502 15.97 -1.31 -20.87
N LEU A 503 15.95 -2.62 -21.06
CA LEU A 503 16.83 -3.59 -20.41
C LEU A 503 18.31 -3.23 -20.56
N MET A 504 18.69 -2.69 -21.72
CA MET A 504 20.06 -2.31 -22.06
C MET A 504 20.36 -0.82 -21.83
N ASN A 505 19.33 0.01 -21.72
CA ASN A 505 19.44 1.45 -21.47
C ASN A 505 18.65 1.81 -20.21
N ARG A 506 19.27 1.64 -19.04
CA ARG A 506 18.55 1.59 -17.75
C ARG A 506 18.57 2.88 -16.94
N ASP A 507 19.27 3.91 -17.42
CA ASP A 507 19.23 5.23 -16.78
C ASP A 507 17.86 5.85 -17.00
N ASP A 508 17.26 6.30 -15.90
CA ASP A 508 15.96 6.95 -15.86
C ASP A 508 16.03 8.30 -15.15
N GLY A 509 17.23 8.86 -14.91
CA GLY A 509 17.41 10.13 -14.21
C GLY A 509 16.93 10.12 -12.74
N GLY A 510 16.63 8.96 -12.17
CA GLY A 510 16.05 8.81 -10.83
C GLY A 510 14.53 9.00 -10.77
N TYR A 511 13.83 9.04 -11.91
CA TYR A 511 12.37 9.22 -11.96
C TYR A 511 11.60 8.06 -11.32
N TRP A 512 12.20 6.86 -11.18
CA TRP A 512 11.63 5.73 -10.45
C TRP A 512 11.21 6.08 -9.02
N ARG A 513 11.87 7.04 -8.37
CA ARG A 513 11.57 7.46 -6.97
C ARG A 513 10.16 8.03 -6.80
N ASN A 514 9.52 8.42 -7.90
CA ASN A 514 8.17 8.95 -7.87
C ASN A 514 7.09 7.87 -7.99
N PHE A 515 7.49 6.61 -8.20
CA PHE A 515 6.59 5.46 -8.20
C PHE A 515 6.43 4.92 -6.78
N PRO A 516 5.19 4.66 -6.31
CA PRO A 516 4.99 4.10 -4.98
C PRO A 516 5.49 2.66 -4.90
N ALA A 517 6.33 2.35 -3.91
CA ALA A 517 6.77 0.99 -3.68
C ALA A 517 5.77 0.20 -2.83
N ARG A 518 5.63 -1.09 -3.15
CA ARG A 518 4.99 -2.08 -2.28
C ARG A 518 5.75 -2.11 -0.95
N PRO A 519 5.08 -1.88 0.19
CA PRO A 519 5.66 -2.09 1.51
C PRO A 519 6.16 -3.53 1.67
N ASP A 520 7.35 -3.67 2.24
CA ASP A 520 7.96 -4.97 2.52
C ASP A 520 8.46 -5.05 3.97
N ARG A 521 9.09 -6.16 4.31
CA ARG A 521 9.64 -6.41 5.65
C ARG A 521 10.60 -5.34 6.16
N PHE A 522 11.29 -4.60 5.29
CA PHE A 522 12.21 -3.53 5.68
C PHE A 522 11.47 -2.25 6.10
N ASP A 523 10.17 -2.15 5.85
CA ASP A 523 9.32 -1.06 6.33
C ASP A 523 8.78 -1.29 7.75
N LEU A 524 8.97 -2.50 8.31
CA LEU A 524 8.62 -2.86 9.68
C LEU A 524 9.72 -2.45 10.66
N LYS A 525 9.38 -1.62 11.64
CA LYS A 525 10.34 -0.99 12.56
C LYS A 525 10.64 -1.83 13.79
N THR A 526 9.75 -2.75 14.17
CA THR A 526 10.00 -3.66 15.30
C THR A 526 10.54 -5.02 14.87
N GLY A 527 10.69 -5.26 13.56
CA GLY A 527 11.24 -6.50 13.00
C GLY A 527 12.78 -6.51 12.94
N PRO A 528 13.41 -7.69 12.78
CA PRO A 528 14.87 -7.85 12.78
C PRO A 528 15.53 -7.53 11.43
N PHE A 529 14.82 -6.89 10.49
CA PHE A 529 15.20 -6.87 9.07
C PHE A 529 16.27 -5.84 8.71
N GLY A 530 16.52 -4.84 9.56
CA GLY A 530 17.53 -3.81 9.30
C GLY A 530 17.22 -2.96 8.07
N GLU A 531 18.27 -2.50 7.38
CA GLU A 531 18.14 -1.72 6.14
C GLU A 531 18.03 -2.63 4.91
N ARG A 532 17.30 -2.15 3.88
CA ARG A 532 17.18 -2.84 2.60
C ARG A 532 18.56 -2.99 1.93
N PRO A 533 18.90 -4.16 1.34
CA PRO A 533 20.19 -4.37 0.69
C PRO A 533 20.49 -3.35 -0.42
N ALA A 534 21.75 -2.94 -0.53
CA ALA A 534 22.17 -1.89 -1.48
C ALA A 534 22.16 -2.34 -2.95
N ASP A 535 22.23 -3.65 -3.21
CA ASP A 535 22.17 -4.28 -4.53
C ASP A 535 20.74 -4.51 -5.03
N TRP A 536 19.73 -4.16 -4.22
CA TRP A 536 18.34 -4.25 -4.62
C TRP A 536 17.92 -3.04 -5.45
N ARG A 537 17.14 -3.29 -6.51
CA ARG A 537 16.55 -2.26 -7.37
C ARG A 537 15.03 -2.33 -7.32
N PHE A 538 14.41 -1.16 -7.41
CA PHE A 538 12.97 -1.03 -7.59
C PHE A 538 12.55 -1.39 -9.01
N SER A 539 11.53 -2.22 -9.14
CA SER A 539 10.89 -2.58 -10.41
C SER A 539 9.64 -1.73 -10.63
N VAL A 540 9.65 -0.88 -11.65
CA VAL A 540 8.47 -0.06 -12.05
C VAL A 540 7.32 -0.88 -12.62
N LEU A 541 7.54 -2.17 -12.94
CA LEU A 541 6.50 -3.07 -13.44
C LEU A 541 5.79 -3.82 -12.31
N THR A 542 6.55 -4.24 -11.30
CA THR A 542 6.02 -5.06 -10.20
C THR A 542 5.76 -4.26 -8.92
N GLY A 543 6.31 -3.05 -8.83
CA GLY A 543 6.23 -2.21 -7.64
C GLY A 543 7.11 -2.70 -6.48
N GLU A 544 8.00 -3.65 -6.74
CA GLU A 544 8.77 -4.34 -5.70
C GLU A 544 10.25 -4.01 -5.74
N TRP A 545 10.89 -4.14 -4.58
CA TRP A 545 12.33 -4.19 -4.48
C TRP A 545 12.82 -5.63 -4.56
N GLY A 546 13.90 -5.85 -5.29
CA GLY A 546 14.52 -7.16 -5.34
C GLY A 546 15.93 -7.13 -5.90
N PRO A 547 16.63 -8.27 -5.82
CA PRO A 547 17.96 -8.40 -6.39
C PRO A 547 17.89 -8.21 -7.91
N ASP A 548 18.81 -7.41 -8.42
CA ASP A 548 18.94 -7.12 -9.84
C ASP A 548 20.32 -7.53 -10.34
N CYS A 549 20.36 -8.20 -11.49
CA CYS A 549 21.62 -8.61 -12.13
C CYS A 549 22.32 -7.45 -12.85
N GLU A 550 21.73 -6.26 -12.81
CA GLU A 550 22.23 -5.04 -13.47
C GLU A 550 22.42 -5.19 -14.99
N GLY A 551 21.75 -6.15 -15.62
CA GLY A 551 21.96 -6.45 -17.04
C GLY A 551 23.32 -7.10 -17.31
N CYS A 552 23.77 -8.00 -16.43
CA CYS A 552 25.11 -8.61 -16.54
C CYS A 552 25.41 -9.36 -17.85
N GLY A 553 24.39 -9.73 -18.63
CA GLY A 553 24.58 -10.46 -19.89
C GLY A 553 25.08 -11.90 -19.74
N GLU A 554 25.16 -12.41 -18.51
CA GLU A 554 25.66 -13.76 -18.19
C GLU A 554 24.60 -14.62 -17.50
N CYS A 555 23.63 -13.99 -16.83
CA CYS A 555 22.59 -14.72 -16.13
C CYS A 555 21.49 -15.21 -17.09
N LYS A 556 20.77 -16.25 -16.66
CA LYS A 556 19.65 -16.82 -17.39
C LYS A 556 18.61 -15.75 -17.81
N LYS A 557 18.29 -14.81 -16.92
CA LYS A 557 17.32 -13.72 -17.19
C LYS A 557 17.75 -12.78 -18.32
N CYS A 558 19.06 -12.59 -18.52
CA CYS A 558 19.61 -11.79 -19.62
C CYS A 558 19.65 -12.58 -20.92
N LEU A 559 20.10 -13.83 -20.85
CA LEU A 559 20.37 -14.67 -22.02
C LEU A 559 19.11 -15.17 -22.73
N VAL A 560 17.95 -15.19 -22.05
CA VAL A 560 16.66 -15.49 -22.68
C VAL A 560 16.13 -14.35 -23.55
N VAL A 561 16.65 -13.13 -23.37
CA VAL A 561 16.25 -11.95 -24.16
C VAL A 561 17.23 -11.74 -25.31
N TYR A 562 18.53 -11.65 -25.00
CA TYR A 562 19.59 -11.38 -25.98
C TYR A 562 20.74 -12.38 -25.88
N PRO A 563 21.40 -12.70 -27.01
CA PRO A 563 22.59 -13.53 -27.00
C PRO A 563 23.78 -12.77 -26.36
N PRO A 564 24.77 -13.49 -25.79
CA PRO A 564 25.90 -12.88 -25.07
C PRO A 564 26.68 -11.83 -25.88
N GLU A 565 26.72 -11.98 -27.21
CA GLU A 565 27.42 -11.08 -28.13
C GLU A 565 26.80 -9.67 -28.11
N LEU A 566 25.47 -9.58 -28.05
CA LEU A 566 24.77 -8.30 -28.01
C LEU A 566 25.03 -7.57 -26.68
N TRP A 567 24.99 -8.29 -25.55
CA TRP A 567 25.35 -7.74 -24.24
C TRP A 567 26.76 -7.15 -24.22
N LYS A 568 27.73 -7.87 -24.79
CA LYS A 568 29.12 -7.39 -24.91
C LYS A 568 29.27 -6.20 -25.83
N SER A 569 28.45 -6.11 -26.88
CA SER A 569 28.49 -5.01 -27.84
C SER A 569 27.94 -3.71 -27.24
N ALA A 570 26.84 -3.80 -26.48
CA ALA A 570 26.20 -2.65 -25.85
C ALA A 570 26.98 -2.10 -24.63
N ALA A 571 27.71 -2.95 -23.89
CA ALA A 571 28.57 -2.48 -22.80
C ALA A 571 29.75 -1.61 -23.27
N ARG A 572 29.99 -1.54 -24.60
CA ARG A 572 31.07 -0.76 -25.22
C ARG A 572 30.60 0.53 -25.90
N SER A 573 29.28 0.75 -25.97
CA SER A 573 28.62 1.90 -26.60
C SER A 573 28.04 2.84 -25.55
#